data_AF-C7XPX9-F1
#
_entry.id   AF-C7XPX9-F1
#
_cell.length_a   1.000
_cell.length_b   1.000
_cell.length_c   1.000
_cell.angle_alpha   90.00
_cell.angle_beta   90.00
_cell.angle_gamma   90.00
#
_symmetry.space_group_name_H-M   'P 1'
#
loop_
_entity.id
_entity.type
_entity.pdbx_description
1 polymer ?
#
loop_
_entity_poly.entity_id
_entity_poly.type
_entity_poly.pdbx_seq_one_letter_code
_entity_poly.pdbx_strand_id
1 'polypeptide(L)'
;MIRKVSLEEFKKNVFLFEYLKEENKTTKQVNFALDEIEKQNTIYKSEKKILLKNEGYDFIYRLFFNEIKENEDLRKNVELALRGINYDEAFILAFDDIVRQDKQILIALAKRQDYRLRFCLSEEQKKDIKLLKEIISIYPAIFLGLSTKLKENKELKSLYEEKKIEEEEKLKKFYKNFTDEHKKN
;
A
#
# COMPACT_ATOMS: atom_id res chain seq x y z
N MET A 1 -4.27 25.65 -28.32
CA MET A 1 -5.12 24.52 -28.72
C MET A 1 -4.39 23.25 -28.29
N ILE A 2 -4.84 22.59 -27.23
CA ILE A 2 -4.11 21.42 -26.68
C ILE A 2 -4.66 20.16 -27.37
N ARG A 3 -3.76 19.40 -28.01
CA ARG A 3 -4.07 18.22 -28.81
C ARG A 3 -4.57 17.08 -27.91
N LYS A 4 -5.74 16.52 -28.21
CA LYS A 4 -6.19 15.25 -27.62
C LYS A 4 -5.27 14.14 -28.13
N VAL A 5 -4.54 13.47 -27.22
CA VAL A 5 -3.66 12.34 -27.55
C VAL A 5 -4.52 11.07 -27.54
N SER A 6 -4.48 10.28 -28.63
CA SER A 6 -5.19 9.00 -28.67
C SER A 6 -4.55 7.99 -27.71
N LEU A 7 -5.28 6.96 -27.27
CA LEU A 7 -4.71 5.88 -26.46
C LEU A 7 -3.51 5.19 -27.17
N GLU A 8 -3.52 5.16 -28.51
CA GLU A 8 -2.43 4.62 -29.33
C GLU A 8 -1.20 5.53 -29.40
N GLU A 9 -1.39 6.85 -29.36
CA GLU A 9 -0.30 7.81 -29.29
C GLU A 9 0.26 7.91 -27.86
N PHE A 10 -0.60 7.75 -26.86
CA PHE A 10 -0.23 7.63 -25.45
C PHE A 10 0.63 6.38 -25.20
N LYS A 11 0.24 5.25 -25.80
CA LYS A 11 1.02 3.99 -25.81
C LYS A 11 2.47 4.17 -26.27
N LYS A 12 2.71 5.07 -27.21
CA LYS A 12 4.05 5.33 -27.75
C LYS A 12 4.86 6.31 -26.92
N ASN A 13 4.20 7.14 -26.11
CA ASN A 13 4.84 8.20 -25.36
C ASN A 13 4.23 8.33 -23.96
N VAL A 14 4.56 7.41 -23.06
CA VAL A 14 4.16 7.47 -21.63
C VAL A 14 4.50 8.84 -21.00
N PHE A 15 5.58 9.47 -21.47
CA PHE A 15 5.99 10.83 -21.11
C PHE A 15 5.01 11.94 -21.52
N LEU A 16 4.01 11.67 -22.38
CA LEU A 16 2.94 12.61 -22.69
C LEU A 16 1.79 12.59 -21.68
N PHE A 17 1.81 11.69 -20.69
CA PHE A 17 0.73 11.57 -19.69
C PHE A 17 0.47 12.90 -18.97
N GLU A 18 1.54 13.61 -18.61
CA GLU A 18 1.51 14.88 -17.89
C GLU A 18 0.77 15.97 -18.68
N TYR A 19 0.75 15.87 -20.02
CA TYR A 19 0.11 16.84 -20.90
C TYR A 19 -1.36 16.51 -21.22
N LEU A 20 -1.87 15.38 -20.71
CA LEU A 20 -3.30 15.07 -20.83
C LEU A 20 -4.11 16.03 -19.95
N LYS A 21 -5.28 16.43 -20.45
CA LYS A 21 -6.25 17.11 -19.60
C LYS A 21 -6.83 16.13 -18.58
N GLU A 22 -7.28 16.65 -17.44
CA GLU A 22 -7.82 15.87 -16.32
C GLU A 22 -8.93 14.90 -16.75
N GLU A 23 -9.86 15.33 -17.60
CA GLU A 23 -10.95 14.49 -18.10
C GLU A 23 -10.48 13.31 -18.97
N ASN A 24 -9.22 13.33 -19.42
CA ASN A 24 -8.59 12.27 -20.17
C ASN A 24 -7.59 11.45 -19.32
N LYS A 25 -7.56 11.64 -17.98
CA LYS A 25 -6.75 10.85 -17.05
C LYS A 25 -7.62 9.80 -16.38
N THR A 26 -8.12 8.85 -17.18
CA THR A 26 -8.95 7.75 -16.67
C THR A 26 -8.10 6.68 -15.97
N THR A 27 -8.71 5.88 -15.09
CA THR A 27 -8.04 4.73 -14.45
C THR A 27 -7.36 3.80 -15.48
N LYS A 28 -7.99 3.58 -16.64
CA LYS A 28 -7.43 2.73 -17.70
C LYS A 28 -6.12 3.30 -18.26
N GLN A 29 -6.06 4.61 -18.49
CA GLN A 29 -4.84 5.26 -18.99
C GLN A 29 -3.77 5.31 -17.91
N VAL A 30 -4.15 5.57 -16.66
CA VAL A 30 -3.23 5.50 -15.53
C VAL A 30 -2.61 4.11 -15.41
N ASN A 31 -3.43 3.05 -15.37
CA ASN A 31 -2.94 1.68 -15.30
C ASN A 31 -2.05 1.32 -16.48
N PHE A 32 -2.39 1.77 -17.68
CA PHE A 32 -1.54 1.59 -18.84
C PHE A 32 -0.18 2.30 -18.67
N ALA A 33 -0.16 3.54 -18.18
CA ALA A 33 1.07 4.29 -17.92
C ALA A 33 1.96 3.55 -16.91
N LEU A 34 1.35 3.07 -15.81
CA LEU A 34 2.01 2.26 -14.79
C LEU A 34 2.61 0.97 -15.37
N ASP A 35 1.86 0.26 -16.22
CA ASP A 35 2.34 -0.96 -16.88
C ASP A 35 3.60 -0.69 -17.73
N GLU A 36 3.61 0.40 -18.48
CA GLU A 36 4.76 0.74 -19.32
C GLU A 36 5.97 1.21 -18.50
N ILE A 37 5.76 1.99 -17.44
CA ILE A 37 6.82 2.37 -16.51
C ILE A 37 7.43 1.13 -15.86
N GLU A 38 6.59 0.19 -15.40
CA GLU A 38 7.07 -1.07 -14.81
C GLU A 38 7.92 -1.88 -15.80
N LYS A 39 7.44 -2.06 -17.04
CA LYS A 39 8.17 -2.81 -18.08
C LYS A 39 9.57 -2.24 -18.33
N GLN A 40 9.72 -0.92 -18.25
CA GLN A 40 10.96 -0.23 -18.58
C GLN A 40 11.90 -0.06 -17.37
N ASN A 41 11.36 -0.06 -16.14
CA ASN A 41 12.08 0.42 -14.97
C ASN A 41 12.04 -0.47 -13.72
N THR A 42 11.32 -1.59 -13.72
CA THR A 42 11.22 -2.44 -12.53
C THR A 42 12.45 -3.32 -12.32
N ILE A 43 13.00 -3.29 -11.10
CA ILE A 43 14.15 -4.10 -10.67
C ILE A 43 13.71 -5.31 -9.84
N TYR A 44 12.49 -5.31 -9.28
CA TYR A 44 11.95 -6.41 -8.48
C TYR A 44 10.44 -6.59 -8.67
N LYS A 45 10.02 -7.82 -8.99
CA LYS A 45 8.61 -8.22 -9.17
C LYS A 45 8.37 -9.63 -8.62
N SER A 46 8.58 -9.80 -7.32
CA SER A 46 7.91 -10.85 -6.55
C SER A 46 7.31 -10.19 -5.31
N GLU A 47 6.68 -10.93 -4.41
CA GLU A 47 5.82 -10.56 -3.24
C GLU A 47 6.15 -9.29 -2.38
N LYS A 48 7.19 -8.53 -2.70
CA LYS A 48 7.67 -7.29 -2.07
C LYS A 48 7.37 -6.03 -2.92
N LYS A 49 7.72 -4.87 -2.35
CA LYS A 49 7.65 -3.53 -2.97
C LYS A 49 8.28 -3.52 -4.38
N ILE A 50 7.60 -2.89 -5.34
CA ILE A 50 8.15 -2.63 -6.66
C ILE A 50 9.19 -1.53 -6.52
N LEU A 51 10.44 -1.85 -6.88
CA LEU A 51 11.53 -0.88 -6.93
C LEU A 51 11.74 -0.43 -8.37
N LEU A 52 11.74 0.89 -8.56
CA LEU A 52 11.98 1.53 -9.85
C LEU A 52 13.35 2.20 -9.86
N LYS A 53 13.94 2.34 -11.04
CA LYS A 53 15.03 3.31 -11.27
C LYS A 53 14.54 4.72 -10.96
N ASN A 54 15.46 5.64 -10.64
CA ASN A 54 15.15 7.03 -10.25
C ASN A 54 14.12 7.70 -11.17
N GLU A 55 14.30 7.59 -12.49
CA GLU A 55 13.40 8.17 -13.49
C GLU A 55 11.97 7.60 -13.41
N GLY A 56 11.84 6.29 -13.18
CA GLY A 56 10.53 5.65 -12.97
C GLY A 56 9.91 6.04 -11.64
N TYR A 57 10.70 6.14 -10.58
CA TYR A 57 10.22 6.57 -9.27
C TYR A 57 9.70 8.02 -9.31
N ASP A 58 10.42 8.94 -9.95
CA ASP A 58 10.01 10.34 -10.07
C ASP A 58 8.69 10.49 -10.82
N PHE A 59 8.50 9.74 -11.90
CA PHE A 59 7.22 9.71 -12.61
C PHE A 59 6.09 9.18 -11.72
N ILE A 60 6.29 8.04 -11.06
CA ILE A 60 5.28 7.46 -10.16
C ILE A 60 4.95 8.43 -9.03
N TYR A 61 5.95 9.03 -8.40
CA TYR A 61 5.73 10.01 -7.36
C TYR A 61 4.88 11.19 -7.86
N ARG A 62 5.25 11.78 -9.01
CA ARG A 62 4.47 12.86 -9.64
C ARG A 62 3.04 12.43 -9.97
N LEU A 63 2.86 11.24 -10.54
CA LEU A 63 1.55 10.68 -10.86
C LEU A 63 0.65 10.61 -9.63
N PHE A 64 1.13 10.08 -8.50
CA PHE A 64 0.31 9.99 -7.29
C PHE A 64 0.09 11.34 -6.62
N PHE A 65 1.12 12.19 -6.52
CA PHE A 65 1.03 13.44 -5.75
C PHE A 65 0.36 14.59 -6.48
N ASN A 66 0.47 14.65 -7.81
CA ASN A 66 -0.10 15.73 -8.61
C ASN A 66 -1.34 15.25 -9.34
N GLU A 67 -1.27 14.11 -10.05
CA GLU A 67 -2.34 13.72 -10.96
C GLU A 67 -3.51 13.04 -10.25
N ILE A 68 -3.23 11.98 -9.49
CA ILE A 68 -4.27 11.26 -8.75
C ILE A 68 -4.86 12.16 -7.67
N LYS A 69 -4.02 12.93 -6.96
CA LYS A 69 -4.48 13.83 -5.91
C LYS A 69 -5.43 14.92 -6.42
N GLU A 70 -5.27 15.39 -7.65
CA GLU A 70 -6.15 16.43 -8.22
C GLU A 70 -7.42 15.84 -8.84
N ASN A 71 -7.39 14.59 -9.33
CA ASN A 71 -8.52 13.96 -10.01
C ASN A 71 -9.45 13.15 -9.08
N GLU A 72 -10.69 13.61 -8.91
CA GLU A 72 -11.68 13.01 -8.02
C GLU A 72 -12.00 11.53 -8.34
N ASP A 73 -12.14 11.17 -9.62
CA ASP A 73 -12.46 9.80 -10.01
C ASP A 73 -11.32 8.84 -9.70
N LEU A 74 -10.07 9.29 -9.86
CA LEU A 74 -8.89 8.50 -9.52
C LEU A 74 -8.74 8.32 -8.00
N ARG A 75 -9.01 9.36 -7.20
CA ARG A 75 -8.95 9.28 -5.72
C ARG A 75 -9.93 8.30 -5.11
N LYS A 76 -11.00 7.94 -5.83
CA LYS A 76 -12.02 6.99 -5.40
C LYS A 76 -11.78 5.56 -5.91
N ASN A 77 -10.66 5.31 -6.59
CA ASN A 77 -10.35 4.02 -7.17
C ASN A 77 -9.51 3.13 -6.24
N VAL A 78 -10.14 2.09 -5.67
CA VAL A 78 -9.49 1.13 -4.74
C VAL A 78 -8.39 0.31 -5.41
N GLU A 79 -8.60 -0.15 -6.64
CA GLU A 79 -7.61 -0.97 -7.37
C GLU A 79 -6.33 -0.17 -7.64
N LEU A 80 -6.48 1.10 -8.02
CA LEU A 80 -5.36 2.01 -8.21
C LEU A 80 -4.62 2.28 -6.90
N ALA A 81 -5.33 2.42 -5.78
CA ALA A 81 -4.72 2.58 -4.46
C ALA A 81 -3.92 1.35 -4.03
N LEU A 82 -4.46 0.14 -4.23
CA LEU A 82 -3.76 -1.12 -3.98
C LEU A 82 -2.48 -1.21 -4.81
N ARG A 83 -2.54 -0.79 -6.07
CA ARG A 83 -1.37 -0.73 -6.95
C ARG A 83 -0.35 0.30 -6.46
N GLY A 84 -0.79 1.46 -6.02
CA GLY A 84 0.06 2.50 -5.41
C GLY A 84 0.86 1.98 -4.22
N ILE A 85 0.20 1.28 -3.30
CA ILE A 85 0.82 0.68 -2.11
C ILE A 85 1.95 -0.31 -2.47
N ASN A 86 1.91 -0.92 -3.67
CA ASN A 86 3.01 -1.77 -4.13
C ASN A 86 4.28 -0.97 -4.44
N TYR A 87 4.17 0.29 -4.87
CA TYR A 87 5.32 1.17 -5.12
C TYR A 87 5.77 1.94 -3.89
N ASP A 88 4.81 2.52 -3.15
CA ASP A 88 5.03 3.17 -1.86
C ASP A 88 3.72 3.27 -1.09
N GLU A 89 3.73 2.79 0.14
CA GLU A 89 2.60 2.83 1.04
C GLU A 89 2.14 4.27 1.34
N ALA A 90 3.00 5.27 1.20
CA ALA A 90 2.66 6.69 1.35
C ALA A 90 1.69 7.19 0.28
N PHE A 91 1.62 6.54 -0.90
CA PHE A 91 0.68 6.93 -1.96
C PHE A 91 -0.77 6.75 -1.55
N ILE A 92 -1.07 6.01 -0.49
CA ILE A 92 -2.42 5.93 0.05
C ILE A 92 -2.99 7.30 0.44
N LEU A 93 -2.11 8.27 0.77
CA LEU A 93 -2.49 9.64 1.12
C LEU A 93 -3.06 10.45 -0.06
N ALA A 94 -2.91 9.98 -1.30
CA ALA A 94 -3.52 10.60 -2.47
C ALA A 94 -5.01 10.27 -2.62
N PHE A 95 -5.53 9.29 -1.88
CA PHE A 95 -6.88 8.77 -2.05
C PHE A 95 -7.87 9.26 -0.98
N ASP A 96 -9.15 9.27 -1.33
CA ASP A 96 -10.22 9.69 -0.44
C ASP A 96 -10.40 8.71 0.73
N ASP A 97 -11.00 9.17 1.84
CA ASP A 97 -11.22 8.34 3.04
C ASP A 97 -11.95 7.03 2.73
N ILE A 98 -12.93 7.05 1.81
CA ILE A 98 -13.68 5.85 1.42
C ILE A 98 -12.78 4.75 0.84
N VAL A 99 -11.72 5.13 0.13
CA VAL A 99 -10.73 4.18 -0.40
C VAL A 99 -9.74 3.79 0.70
N ARG A 100 -9.24 4.76 1.47
CA ARG A 100 -8.28 4.47 2.56
C ARG A 100 -8.85 3.52 3.61
N GLN A 101 -10.15 3.62 3.86
CA GLN A 101 -10.92 2.78 4.79
C GLN A 101 -11.41 1.48 4.15
N ASP A 102 -11.18 1.25 2.85
CA ASP A 102 -11.55 -0.01 2.22
C ASP A 102 -10.81 -1.17 2.88
N LYS A 103 -11.53 -2.26 3.15
CA LYS A 103 -10.97 -3.42 3.86
C LYS A 103 -9.74 -3.98 3.14
N GLN A 104 -9.75 -4.05 1.82
CA GLN A 104 -8.62 -4.59 1.05
C GLN A 104 -7.36 -3.74 1.24
N ILE A 105 -7.52 -2.42 1.29
CA ILE A 105 -6.44 -1.48 1.59
C ILE A 105 -5.91 -1.68 3.00
N LEU A 106 -6.79 -1.78 4.00
CA LEU A 106 -6.41 -2.00 5.40
C LEU A 106 -5.61 -3.31 5.55
N ILE A 107 -6.05 -4.38 4.89
CA ILE A 107 -5.35 -5.66 4.88
C ILE A 107 -4.01 -5.57 4.13
N ALA A 108 -3.94 -4.83 3.02
CA ALA A 108 -2.69 -4.61 2.30
C ALA A 108 -1.66 -3.87 3.16
N LEU A 109 -2.05 -2.80 3.85
CA LEU A 109 -1.19 -2.08 4.79
C LEU A 109 -0.78 -2.95 5.99
N ALA A 110 -1.70 -3.78 6.51
CA ALA A 110 -1.40 -4.71 7.59
C ALA A 110 -0.34 -5.75 7.19
N LYS A 111 -0.46 -6.35 6.00
CA LYS A 111 0.55 -7.30 5.47
C LYS A 111 1.94 -6.69 5.37
N ARG A 112 2.00 -5.37 5.17
CA ARG A 112 3.25 -4.60 5.08
C ARG A 112 3.69 -4.03 6.42
N GLN A 113 2.94 -4.30 7.49
CA GLN A 113 3.17 -3.77 8.84
C GLN A 113 3.33 -2.25 8.85
N ASP A 114 2.58 -1.56 7.99
CA ASP A 114 2.74 -0.13 7.79
C ASP A 114 2.00 0.68 8.86
N TYR A 115 2.69 1.62 9.48
CA TYR A 115 2.14 2.43 10.57
C TYR A 115 0.97 3.32 10.13
N ARG A 116 0.84 3.64 8.84
CA ARG A 116 -0.26 4.49 8.32
C ARG A 116 -1.60 3.80 8.40
N LEU A 117 -1.64 2.47 8.57
CA LEU A 117 -2.86 1.70 8.80
C LEU A 117 -3.72 2.30 9.93
N ARG A 118 -3.10 2.74 11.03
CA ARG A 118 -3.83 3.32 12.17
C ARG A 118 -4.59 4.60 11.84
N PHE A 119 -4.14 5.33 10.81
CA PHE A 119 -4.75 6.57 10.34
C PHE A 119 -5.78 6.32 9.23
N CYS A 120 -5.77 5.13 8.63
CA CYS A 120 -6.72 4.72 7.61
C CYS A 120 -7.99 4.10 8.20
N LEU A 121 -8.00 3.72 9.48
CA LEU A 121 -9.19 3.23 10.16
C LEU A 121 -10.15 4.38 10.50
N SER A 122 -11.43 4.24 10.12
CA SER A 122 -12.52 5.08 10.64
C SER A 122 -12.77 4.84 12.14
N GLU A 123 -13.52 5.73 12.78
CA GLU A 123 -13.90 5.58 14.19
C GLU A 123 -14.81 4.36 14.44
N GLU A 124 -15.62 3.99 13.46
CA GLU A 124 -16.45 2.80 13.46
C GLU A 124 -15.58 1.54 13.33
N GLN A 125 -14.65 1.53 12.37
CA GLN A 125 -13.73 0.39 12.15
C GLN A 125 -12.77 0.18 13.33
N LYS A 126 -12.36 1.25 14.01
CA LYS A 126 -11.60 1.16 15.26
C LYS A 126 -12.36 0.41 16.35
N LYS A 127 -13.68 0.23 16.24
CA LYS A 127 -14.49 -0.51 17.22
C LYS A 127 -14.96 -1.87 16.69
N ASP A 128 -14.70 -2.18 15.42
CA ASP A 128 -15.05 -3.47 14.81
C ASP A 128 -14.07 -4.56 15.26
N ILE A 129 -14.50 -5.33 16.27
CA ILE A 129 -13.71 -6.43 16.83
C ILE A 129 -13.32 -7.47 15.78
N LYS A 130 -14.19 -7.75 14.80
CA LYS A 130 -13.92 -8.76 13.77
C LYS A 130 -12.82 -8.28 12.83
N LEU A 131 -12.93 -7.04 12.35
CA LEU A 131 -11.89 -6.42 11.54
C LEU A 131 -10.56 -6.31 12.30
N LEU A 132 -10.60 -5.84 13.55
CA LEU A 132 -9.40 -5.73 14.38
C LEU A 132 -8.72 -7.07 14.61
N LYS A 133 -9.47 -8.15 14.83
CA LYS A 133 -8.90 -9.50 14.93
C LYS A 133 -8.16 -9.90 13.66
N GLU A 134 -8.73 -9.62 12.49
CA GLU A 134 -8.13 -9.95 11.20
C GLU A 134 -6.83 -9.16 10.99
N ILE A 135 -6.84 -7.87 11.30
CA ILE A 135 -5.65 -7.02 11.21
C ILE A 135 -4.59 -7.45 12.23
N ILE A 136 -4.93 -7.68 13.50
CA ILE A 136 -3.97 -8.08 14.55
C ILE A 136 -3.32 -9.43 14.22
N SER A 137 -4.08 -10.35 13.61
CA SER A 137 -3.53 -11.64 13.16
C SER A 137 -2.41 -11.49 12.12
N ILE A 138 -2.42 -10.39 11.37
CA ILE A 138 -1.43 -10.08 10.33
C ILE A 138 -0.32 -9.16 10.87
N TYR A 139 -0.70 -8.13 11.63
CA TYR A 139 0.18 -7.11 12.18
C TYR A 139 -0.10 -6.88 13.67
N PRO A 140 0.44 -7.72 14.57
CA PRO A 140 0.08 -7.74 15.99
C PRO A 140 0.35 -6.41 16.69
N ALA A 141 1.44 -5.72 16.32
CA ALA A 141 1.84 -4.46 16.94
C ALA A 141 0.78 -3.33 16.80
N ILE A 142 -0.16 -3.43 15.85
CA ILE A 142 -1.28 -2.49 15.75
C ILE A 142 -2.11 -2.42 17.04
N PHE A 143 -2.18 -3.53 17.79
CA PHE A 143 -2.89 -3.62 19.07
C PHE A 143 -2.40 -2.57 20.07
N LEU A 144 -1.11 -2.26 20.06
CA LEU A 144 -0.50 -1.25 20.93
C LEU A 144 -1.00 0.16 20.63
N GLY A 145 -1.50 0.42 19.42
CA GLY A 145 -2.09 1.69 19.01
C GLY A 145 -3.59 1.81 19.32
N LEU A 146 -4.26 0.75 19.79
CA LEU A 146 -5.68 0.80 20.11
C LEU A 146 -5.98 1.63 21.36
N SER A 147 -7.23 2.10 21.46
CA SER A 147 -7.71 2.81 22.65
C SER A 147 -7.68 1.90 23.88
N THR A 148 -7.57 2.50 25.08
CA THR A 148 -7.55 1.76 26.36
C THR A 148 -8.73 0.80 26.49
N LYS A 149 -9.94 1.26 26.15
CA LYS A 149 -11.17 0.45 26.18
C LYS A 149 -11.07 -0.81 25.31
N LEU A 150 -10.43 -0.72 24.14
CA LEU A 150 -10.27 -1.87 23.23
C LEU A 150 -9.17 -2.81 23.69
N LYS A 151 -8.11 -2.30 24.31
CA LYS A 151 -7.06 -3.13 24.92
C LYS A 151 -7.57 -3.99 26.07
N GLU A 152 -8.64 -3.56 26.74
CA GLU A 152 -9.34 -4.32 27.77
C GLU A 152 -10.24 -5.44 27.20
N ASN A 153 -10.48 -5.45 25.88
CA ASN A 153 -11.21 -6.55 25.25
C ASN A 153 -10.39 -7.85 25.37
N LYS A 154 -10.95 -8.83 26.08
CA LYS A 154 -10.28 -10.11 26.36
C LYS A 154 -9.87 -10.87 25.09
N GLU A 155 -10.69 -10.82 24.05
CA GLU A 155 -10.41 -11.54 22.79
C GLU A 155 -9.26 -10.91 22.03
N LEU A 156 -9.26 -9.57 21.89
CA LEU A 156 -8.17 -8.85 21.21
C LEU A 156 -6.85 -9.00 21.97
N LYS A 157 -6.90 -8.90 23.31
CA LYS A 157 -5.72 -9.06 24.16
C LYS A 157 -5.14 -10.47 24.06
N SER A 158 -5.99 -11.50 24.14
CA SER A 158 -5.54 -12.90 24.01
C SER A 158 -4.90 -13.15 22.65
N LEU A 159 -5.51 -12.66 21.57
CA LEU A 159 -4.97 -12.80 20.22
C LEU A 159 -3.62 -12.09 20.06
N TYR A 160 -3.50 -10.87 20.61
CA TYR A 160 -2.24 -10.13 20.55
C TYR A 160 -1.11 -10.87 21.27
N GLU A 161 -1.34 -11.39 22.49
CA GLU A 161 -0.31 -12.12 23.22
C GLU A 161 0.08 -13.44 22.50
N GLU A 162 -0.89 -14.17 21.94
CA GLU A 162 -0.63 -15.35 21.11
C GLU A 162 0.29 -15.00 19.93
N LYS A 163 -0.07 -13.98 19.15
CA LYS A 163 0.68 -13.60 17.96
C LYS A 163 2.06 -13.01 18.28
N LYS A 164 2.18 -12.29 19.40
CA LYS A 164 3.46 -11.78 19.89
C LYS A 164 4.41 -12.94 20.23
N ILE A 165 3.94 -13.99 20.90
CA ILE A 165 4.74 -15.18 21.20
C ILE A 165 5.20 -15.85 19.89
N GLU A 166 4.30 -16.01 18.91
CA GLU A 166 4.66 -16.56 17.59
C GLU A 166 5.76 -15.75 16.89
N GLU A 167 5.71 -14.41 16.95
CA GLU A 167 6.74 -13.53 16.38
C GLU A 167 8.08 -13.67 17.11
N GLU A 168 8.06 -13.71 18.44
CA GLU A 168 9.25 -13.93 19.27
C GLU A 168 9.93 -15.27 18.97
N GLU A 169 9.15 -16.34 18.79
CA GLU A 169 9.65 -17.66 18.43
C GLU A 169 10.27 -17.68 17.02
N LYS A 170 9.61 -17.04 16.04
CA LYS A 170 10.15 -16.89 14.68
C LYS A 170 11.50 -16.15 14.69
N LEU A 171 11.59 -15.07 15.46
CA LEU A 171 12.84 -14.30 15.62
C LEU A 171 13.94 -15.14 16.28
N LYS A 172 13.63 -15.84 17.38
CA LYS A 172 14.59 -16.75 18.04
C LYS A 172 15.13 -17.81 17.08
N LYS A 173 14.26 -18.42 16.28
CA LYS A 173 14.64 -19.41 15.27
C LYS A 173 15.53 -18.81 14.18
N PHE A 174 15.18 -17.62 13.68
CA PHE A 174 15.98 -16.90 12.70
C PHE A 174 17.40 -16.62 13.21
N TYR A 175 17.52 -16.05 14.42
CA TYR A 175 18.83 -15.74 15.01
C TYR A 175 19.67 -17.00 15.25
N LYS A 176 19.06 -18.09 15.71
CA LYS A 176 19.76 -19.37 15.88
C LYS A 176 20.35 -19.86 14.55
N ASN A 177 19.53 -19.91 13.49
CA ASN A 177 19.98 -20.34 12.17
C ASN A 177 21.11 -19.46 11.63
N PHE A 178 20.97 -18.14 11.74
CA PHE A 178 21.99 -17.18 11.34
C PHE A 178 23.32 -17.44 12.08
N THR A 179 23.27 -17.62 13.40
CA THR A 179 24.48 -17.90 14.18
C THR A 179 25.12 -19.26 13.85
N ASP A 180 24.32 -20.27 13.51
CA ASP A 180 24.82 -21.61 13.16
C ASP A 180 25.45 -21.64 11.76
N GLU A 181 24.93 -20.87 10.80
CA GLU A 181 25.53 -20.67 9.47
C GLU A 181 26.87 -19.91 9.56
N HIS A 182 26.94 -18.87 10.39
CA HIS A 182 28.16 -18.08 10.58
C HIS A 182 29.25 -18.75 11.43
N LYS A 183 28.95 -19.85 12.12
CA LYS A 183 29.95 -20.68 12.82
C LYS A 183 30.56 -21.77 11.93
N LYS A 184 29.99 -22.03 10.76
CA LYS A 184 30.44 -23.08 9.81
C LYS A 184 31.32 -22.54 8.68
N ASN A 185 31.48 -21.22 8.58
CA ASN A 185 32.39 -20.52 7.66
C ASN A 185 33.56 -19.92 8.45
#